data_AF-A0A842P9A4-F1
#
_entry.id   AF-A0A842P9A4-F1
#
_cell.length_a   1.000
_cell.length_b   1.000
_cell.length_c   1.000
_cell.angle_alpha   90.00
_cell.angle_beta   90.00
_cell.angle_gamma   90.00
#
_symmetry.space_group_name_H-M   'P 1'
#
loop_
_entity.id
_entity.type
_entity.pdbx_description
1 polymer ?
#
loop_
_entity_poly.entity_id
_entity_poly.type
_entity_poly.pdbx_seq_one_letter_code
_entity_poly.pdbx_strand_id
1 'polypeptide(L)'
;AEVAKEVHVTELMDLKQLSLIDFNADGESNIKIFPADKSKEVLSGADVVYITGETVVNGTLNDLLEFSKNARLRIIYGPTSAFYPKVLFERGVDVSLPVIFPNTPDFQRRFALSRGYWYSMKDVKQMLIKRRE
;
A
#
# COMPACT_ATOMS: atom_id res chain seq x y z
N ALA A 1 8.40 -1.83 -18.40
CA ALA A 1 8.63 -2.45 -17.09
C ALA A 1 8.40 -3.94 -17.26
N GLU A 2 9.28 -4.79 -16.75
CA GLU A 2 9.02 -6.24 -16.74
C GLU A 2 7.78 -6.51 -15.89
N VAL A 3 6.89 -7.38 -16.37
CA VAL A 3 5.69 -7.81 -15.64
C VAL A 3 6.13 -8.68 -14.46
N ALA A 4 5.57 -8.45 -13.28
CA ALA A 4 5.89 -9.26 -12.10
C ALA A 4 5.55 -10.74 -12.38
N LYS A 5 6.47 -11.66 -12.02
CA LYS A 5 6.26 -13.10 -12.19
C LYS A 5 5.11 -13.60 -11.32
N GLU A 6 5.06 -13.13 -10.07
CA GLU A 6 3.97 -13.41 -9.12
C GLU A 6 3.71 -12.18 -8.23
N VAL A 7 2.50 -12.08 -7.72
CA VAL A 7 2.06 -11.04 -6.78
C VAL A 7 1.47 -11.72 -5.56
N HIS A 8 2.03 -11.45 -4.39
CA HIS A 8 1.49 -11.94 -3.12
C HIS A 8 0.85 -10.79 -2.36
N VAL A 9 -0.41 -10.98 -1.96
CA VAL A 9 -1.17 -10.00 -1.17
C VAL A 9 -1.35 -10.57 0.22
N THR A 10 -1.00 -9.79 1.24
CA THR A 10 -1.24 -10.14 2.65
C THR A 10 -2.40 -9.29 3.16
N GLU A 11 -3.39 -9.95 3.75
CA GLU A 11 -4.65 -9.29 4.16
C GLU A 11 -4.97 -9.58 5.63
N LEU A 12 -5.46 -8.57 6.34
CA LEU A 12 -5.88 -8.64 7.74
C LEU A 12 -7.26 -9.28 7.91
N MET A 13 -8.08 -9.28 6.86
CA MET A 13 -9.42 -9.88 6.84
C MET A 13 -9.39 -11.40 6.69
N ASP A 14 -10.45 -12.08 7.16
CA ASP A 14 -10.67 -13.51 6.93
C ASP A 14 -10.81 -13.77 5.42
N LEU A 15 -9.91 -14.60 4.87
CA LEU A 15 -9.88 -14.94 3.45
C LEU A 15 -11.17 -15.59 2.95
N LYS A 16 -11.98 -16.20 3.83
CA LYS A 16 -13.30 -16.73 3.45
C LYS A 16 -14.24 -15.64 2.93
N GLN A 17 -14.05 -14.40 3.38
CA GLN A 17 -14.83 -13.26 2.89
C GLN A 17 -14.40 -12.82 1.49
N LEU A 18 -13.11 -13.02 1.15
CA LEU A 18 -12.58 -12.71 -0.18
C LEU A 18 -12.88 -13.81 -1.20
N SER A 19 -12.92 -15.07 -0.79
CA SER A 19 -13.27 -16.19 -1.67
C SER A 19 -14.69 -16.10 -2.26
N LEU A 20 -15.56 -15.27 -1.68
CA LEU A 20 -16.90 -14.99 -2.21
C LEU A 20 -16.91 -14.01 -3.40
N ILE A 21 -15.80 -13.31 -3.66
CA ILE A 21 -15.70 -12.21 -4.63
C ILE A 21 -14.72 -12.53 -5.78
N ASP A 22 -14.05 -13.69 -5.75
CA ASP A 22 -13.19 -14.10 -6.86
C ASP A 22 -14.04 -14.50 -8.09
N PHE A 23 -14.18 -13.56 -9.02
CA PHE A 23 -14.98 -13.73 -10.24
C PHE A 23 -14.34 -14.70 -11.26
N ASN A 24 -13.11 -15.20 -11.02
CA ASN A 24 -12.39 -16.10 -11.92
C ASN A 24 -11.52 -17.14 -11.15
N ALA A 25 -12.11 -17.83 -10.19
CA ALA A 25 -11.43 -18.91 -9.44
C ALA A 25 -10.92 -20.08 -10.32
N ASP A 26 -11.38 -20.17 -11.58
CA ASP A 26 -11.08 -21.28 -12.51
C ASP A 26 -9.86 -21.00 -13.42
N GLY A 27 -9.28 -19.80 -13.37
CA GLY A 27 -8.09 -19.44 -14.16
C GLY A 27 -6.80 -19.49 -13.33
N GLU A 28 -5.68 -19.88 -13.95
CA GLU A 28 -4.36 -19.72 -13.33
C GLU A 28 -4.05 -18.23 -13.16
N SER A 29 -4.19 -17.73 -11.94
CA SER A 29 -3.78 -16.37 -11.55
C SER A 29 -2.37 -16.41 -10.95
N ASN A 30 -1.53 -15.45 -11.34
CA ASN A 30 -0.25 -15.22 -10.68
C ASN A 30 -0.37 -14.38 -9.40
N ILE A 31 -1.61 -14.09 -8.96
CA ILE A 31 -1.93 -13.39 -7.72
C ILE A 31 -2.31 -14.43 -6.66
N LYS A 32 -1.63 -14.40 -5.53
CA LYS A 32 -1.91 -15.27 -4.37
C LYS A 32 -2.23 -14.40 -3.16
N ILE A 33 -3.34 -14.69 -2.48
CA ILE A 33 -3.79 -13.94 -1.29
C ILE A 33 -3.51 -14.79 -0.05
N PHE A 34 -2.91 -14.19 0.96
CA PHE A 34 -2.50 -14.83 2.20
C PHE A 34 -3.08 -14.09 3.41
N PRO A 35 -3.39 -14.81 4.50
CA PRO A 35 -3.76 -14.17 5.76
C PRO A 35 -2.55 -13.44 6.37
N ALA A 36 -2.81 -12.42 7.19
CA ALA A 36 -1.78 -11.56 7.74
C ALA A 36 -0.72 -12.28 8.58
N ASP A 37 -1.07 -13.38 9.25
CA ASP A 37 -0.13 -14.19 10.03
C ASP A 37 0.94 -14.90 9.17
N LYS A 38 0.71 -15.00 7.85
CA LYS A 38 1.68 -15.48 6.86
C LYS A 38 2.62 -14.40 6.33
N SER A 39 2.46 -13.14 6.74
CA SER A 39 3.25 -12.02 6.22
C SER A 39 4.77 -12.24 6.34
N LYS A 40 5.24 -12.81 7.46
CA LYS A 40 6.68 -13.07 7.64
C LYS A 40 7.23 -14.05 6.60
N GLU A 41 6.51 -15.14 6.36
CA GLU A 41 6.90 -16.17 5.38
C GLU A 41 6.96 -15.56 3.97
N VAL A 42 5.88 -14.89 3.57
CA VAL A 42 5.72 -14.27 2.24
C VAL A 42 6.73 -13.15 2.00
N LEU A 43 6.84 -12.19 2.92
CA LEU A 43 7.66 -11.00 2.72
C LEU A 43 9.16 -11.28 2.80
N SER A 44 9.58 -12.36 3.47
CA SER A 44 10.99 -12.71 3.61
C SER A 44 11.68 -13.05 2.29
N GLY A 45 10.92 -13.54 1.31
CA GLY A 45 11.38 -13.86 -0.04
C GLY A 45 10.99 -12.84 -1.11
N ALA A 46 10.33 -11.74 -0.74
CA ALA A 46 9.84 -10.77 -1.71
C ALA A 46 10.96 -9.85 -2.23
N ASP A 47 11.04 -9.66 -3.55
CA ASP A 47 11.96 -8.71 -4.17
C ASP A 47 11.49 -7.25 -3.99
N VAL A 48 10.18 -7.03 -4.11
CA VAL A 48 9.54 -5.71 -4.07
C VAL A 48 8.29 -5.80 -3.20
N VAL A 49 8.12 -4.85 -2.28
CA VAL A 49 7.00 -4.85 -1.33
C VAL A 49 6.25 -3.53 -1.41
N TYR A 50 4.94 -3.61 -1.63
CA TYR A 50 4.02 -2.49 -1.49
C TYR A 50 3.30 -2.59 -0.15
N ILE A 51 3.30 -1.50 0.60
CA ILE A 51 2.78 -1.42 1.97
C ILE A 51 1.72 -0.32 1.99
N THR A 52 0.48 -0.63 2.37
CA THR A 52 -0.55 0.40 2.56
C THR A 52 -0.16 1.33 3.71
N GLY A 53 -0.42 2.63 3.58
CA GLY A 53 -0.22 3.62 4.65
C GLY A 53 -1.04 3.32 5.91
N GLU A 54 -2.11 2.52 5.81
CA GLU A 54 -2.90 2.07 6.96
C GLU A 54 -2.08 1.30 8.01
N THR A 55 -0.97 0.67 7.59
CA THR A 55 -0.04 -0.02 8.50
C THR A 55 0.56 0.88 9.58
N VAL A 56 0.57 2.20 9.36
CA VAL A 56 0.96 3.22 10.35
C VAL A 56 -0.12 3.35 11.42
N VAL A 57 -1.39 3.32 11.02
CA VAL A 57 -2.54 3.52 11.90
C VAL A 57 -2.77 2.30 12.78
N ASN A 58 -2.69 1.10 12.20
CA ASN A 58 -2.91 -0.15 12.93
C ASN A 58 -1.64 -0.72 13.60
N GLY A 59 -0.51 -0.01 13.51
CA GLY A 59 0.74 -0.35 14.22
C GLY A 59 1.56 -1.49 13.62
N THR A 60 1.21 -2.01 12.44
CA THR A 60 1.90 -3.16 11.83
C THR A 60 3.11 -2.80 10.96
N LEU A 61 3.33 -1.50 10.67
CA LEU A 61 4.39 -1.07 9.74
C LEU A 61 5.78 -1.62 10.10
N ASN A 62 6.17 -1.56 11.37
CA ASN A 62 7.51 -1.95 11.79
C ASN A 62 7.77 -3.44 11.56
N ASP A 63 6.80 -4.30 11.86
CA ASP A 63 6.92 -5.75 11.66
C ASP A 63 7.04 -6.07 10.16
N LEU A 64 6.23 -5.42 9.32
CA LEU A 64 6.28 -5.62 7.87
C LEU A 64 7.61 -5.14 7.27
N LEU A 65 8.18 -4.05 7.78
CA LEU A 65 9.51 -3.57 7.36
C LEU A 65 10.63 -4.52 7.78
N GLU A 66 10.52 -5.15 8.96
CA GLU A 66 11.46 -6.19 9.40
C GLU A 66 11.33 -7.45 8.56
N PHE A 67 10.11 -7.91 8.29
CA PHE A 67 9.86 -9.11 7.46
C PHE A 67 10.35 -8.93 6.02
N SER A 68 10.26 -7.71 5.48
CA SER A 68 10.67 -7.36 4.12
C SER A 68 12.08 -6.76 4.04
N LYS A 69 12.91 -6.87 5.08
CA LYS A 69 14.23 -6.20 5.12
C LYS A 69 15.20 -6.58 3.99
N ASN A 70 15.00 -7.75 3.39
CA ASN A 70 15.81 -8.24 2.26
C ASN A 70 15.28 -7.79 0.90
N ALA A 71 14.09 -7.21 0.84
CA ALA A 71 13.52 -6.69 -0.40
C ALA A 71 14.37 -5.52 -0.93
N ARG A 72 14.64 -5.51 -2.23
CA ARG A 72 15.41 -4.44 -2.87
C ARG A 72 14.64 -3.12 -2.97
N LEU A 73 13.32 -3.15 -2.76
CA LEU A 73 12.46 -1.98 -2.85
C LEU A 73 11.21 -2.13 -1.97
N ARG A 74 11.05 -1.24 -0.98
CA ARG A 74 9.87 -1.14 -0.13
C ARG A 74 9.14 0.19 -0.37
N ILE A 75 7.89 0.10 -0.79
CA ILE A 75 7.06 1.22 -1.24
C ILE A 75 5.88 1.34 -0.30
N ILE A 76 5.71 2.48 0.37
CA ILE A 76 4.49 2.77 1.13
C ILE A 76 3.54 3.65 0.30
N TYR A 77 2.25 3.34 0.26
CA TYR A 77 1.30 4.03 -0.61
C TYR A 77 -0.02 4.42 0.06
N GLY A 78 -0.73 5.34 -0.58
CA GLY A 78 -2.09 5.74 -0.21
C GLY A 78 -2.14 7.03 0.61
N PRO A 79 -3.34 7.60 0.84
CA PRO A 79 -3.52 8.87 1.55
C PRO A 79 -2.83 8.94 2.91
N THR A 80 -2.91 7.84 3.68
CA THR A 80 -2.32 7.73 5.02
C THR A 80 -0.79 7.82 5.01
N SER A 81 -0.13 7.65 3.87
CA SER A 81 1.33 7.82 3.74
C SER A 81 1.79 9.28 3.59
N ALA A 82 0.85 10.25 3.57
CA ALA A 82 1.11 11.67 3.32
C ALA A 82 1.66 12.47 4.54
N PHE A 83 2.59 11.88 5.31
CA PHE A 83 3.34 12.59 6.34
C PHE A 83 4.82 12.76 5.95
N TYR A 84 5.61 13.42 6.81
CA TYR A 84 6.97 13.83 6.48
C TYR A 84 7.85 12.64 6.00
N PRO A 85 8.28 12.60 4.72
CA PRO A 85 8.87 11.40 4.12
C PRO A 85 10.15 10.91 4.79
N LYS A 86 10.92 11.82 5.38
CA LYS A 86 12.17 11.47 6.09
C LYS A 86 11.93 10.43 7.18
N VAL A 87 10.82 10.54 7.92
CA VAL A 87 10.44 9.64 9.02
C VAL A 87 10.17 8.22 8.53
N LEU A 88 9.62 8.08 7.33
CA LEU A 88 9.41 6.79 6.65
C LEU A 88 10.74 6.20 6.19
N PHE A 89 11.60 7.03 5.60
CA PHE A 89 12.88 6.61 5.06
C PHE A 89 13.84 6.13 6.16
N GLU A 90 13.86 6.80 7.31
CA GLU A 90 14.62 6.40 8.50
C GLU A 90 14.16 5.04 9.06
N ARG A 91 12.91 4.63 8.81
CA ARG A 91 12.37 3.31 9.22
C ARG A 91 12.66 2.20 8.21
N GLY A 92 13.18 2.54 7.03
CA GLY A 92 13.49 1.55 5.99
C GLY A 92 12.54 1.57 4.79
N VAL A 93 11.63 2.54 4.67
CA VAL A 93 10.89 2.73 3.40
C VAL A 93 11.84 3.32 2.35
N ASP A 94 11.75 2.87 1.10
CA ASP A 94 12.57 3.37 0.00
C ASP A 94 11.80 4.39 -0.88
N VAL A 95 10.48 4.21 -1.03
CA VAL A 95 9.59 5.09 -1.79
C VAL A 95 8.28 5.32 -1.04
N SER A 96 7.81 6.57 -1.04
CA SER A 96 6.48 6.95 -0.56
C SER A 96 5.63 7.43 -1.74
N LEU A 97 4.41 6.90 -1.84
CA LEU A 97 3.39 7.25 -2.85
C LEU A 97 2.17 7.91 -2.18
N PRO A 98 2.31 9.13 -1.63
CA PRO A 98 1.23 9.80 -0.95
C PRO A 98 0.21 10.41 -1.91
N VAL A 99 -0.98 10.65 -1.37
CA VAL A 99 -2.03 11.44 -2.03
C VAL A 99 -2.04 12.83 -1.40
N ILE A 100 -1.93 13.86 -2.23
CA ILE A 100 -1.96 15.27 -1.82
C ILE A 100 -3.32 15.87 -2.14
N PHE A 101 -3.94 16.42 -1.11
CA PHE A 101 -5.24 17.07 -1.18
C PHE A 101 -5.06 18.60 -1.20
N PRO A 102 -5.74 19.33 -2.09
CA PRO A 102 -5.81 20.78 -2.01
C PRO A 102 -6.37 21.24 -0.67
N ASN A 103 -5.83 22.33 -0.13
CA ASN A 103 -6.31 22.91 1.12
C ASN A 103 -7.10 24.21 0.87
N THR A 104 -8.10 24.14 -0.01
CA THR A 104 -9.00 25.27 -0.28
C THR A 104 -10.39 25.00 0.33
N PRO A 105 -11.14 26.03 0.75
CA PRO A 105 -12.49 25.83 1.29
C PRO A 105 -13.45 25.13 0.31
N ASP A 106 -13.32 25.43 -0.99
CA ASP A 106 -14.08 24.76 -2.06
C ASP A 106 -13.76 23.27 -2.12
N PHE A 107 -12.47 22.92 -2.10
CA PHE A 107 -12.05 21.52 -2.13
C PHE A 107 -12.54 20.77 -0.89
N GLN A 108 -12.39 21.35 0.30
CA GLN A 108 -12.84 20.73 1.56
C GLN A 108 -14.34 20.41 1.51
N ARG A 109 -15.17 21.33 0.98
CA ARG A 109 -16.61 21.08 0.80
C ARG A 109 -16.87 19.93 -0.16
N ARG A 110 -16.24 19.93 -1.33
CA ARG A 110 -16.39 18.83 -2.32
C ARG A 110 -15.90 17.49 -1.77
N PHE A 111 -14.79 17.49 -1.04
CA PHE A 111 -14.22 16.31 -0.40
C PHE A 111 -15.20 15.71 0.63
N ALA A 112 -15.75 16.53 1.53
CA ALA A 112 -16.73 16.08 2.50
C ALA A 112 -18.00 15.50 1.83
N LEU A 113 -18.46 16.13 0.75
CA LEU A 113 -19.63 15.68 -0.01
C LEU A 113 -19.35 14.44 -0.89
N SER A 114 -18.08 14.11 -1.14
CA SER A 114 -17.68 12.99 -1.99
C SER A 114 -17.97 11.62 -1.40
N ARG A 115 -18.18 11.51 -0.08
CA ARG A 115 -18.36 10.23 0.62
C ARG A 115 -17.22 9.23 0.36
N GLY A 116 -15.99 9.72 0.17
CA GLY A 116 -14.82 8.88 -0.11
C GLY A 116 -14.52 8.68 -1.60
N TYR A 117 -15.38 9.15 -2.51
CA TYR A 117 -15.17 9.11 -3.96
C TYR A 117 -14.31 10.28 -4.46
N TRP A 118 -13.13 10.46 -3.87
CA TRP A 118 -12.22 11.58 -4.17
C TRP A 118 -11.13 11.24 -5.19
N TYR A 119 -10.92 9.96 -5.52
CA TYR A 119 -9.84 9.48 -6.38
C TYR A 119 -9.92 9.96 -7.84
N SER A 120 -11.10 10.38 -8.30
CA SER A 120 -11.32 10.94 -9.64
C SER A 120 -11.28 12.47 -9.69
N MET A 121 -11.07 13.15 -8.56
CA MET A 121 -11.00 14.61 -8.51
C MET A 121 -9.70 15.10 -9.14
N LYS A 122 -9.80 15.97 -10.15
CA LYS A 122 -8.65 16.45 -10.96
C LYS A 122 -7.53 17.10 -10.16
N ASP A 123 -7.91 17.68 -9.03
CA ASP A 123 -7.12 18.51 -8.15
C ASP A 123 -6.48 17.70 -7.01
N VAL A 124 -6.87 16.43 -6.82
CA VAL A 124 -6.13 15.45 -6.01
C VAL A 124 -4.92 14.96 -6.80
N LYS A 125 -3.74 14.94 -6.18
CA LYS A 125 -2.48 14.53 -6.83
C LYS A 125 -1.88 13.32 -6.14
N GLN A 126 -1.33 12.40 -6.92
CA GLN A 126 -0.43 11.37 -6.43
C GLN A 126 1.00 11.83 -6.66
N MET A 127 1.85 11.70 -5.65
CA MET A 127 3.28 12.00 -5.77
C MET A 127 4.09 10.72 -5.62
N LEU A 128 5.26 10.68 -6.24
CA LEU A 128 6.28 9.67 -5.98
C LEU A 128 7.48 10.36 -5.34
N ILE A 129 7.80 9.95 -4.12
CA ILE A 129 8.92 10.49 -3.34
C ILE A 129 9.87 9.33 -3.04
N LYS A 130 11.06 9.36 -3.64
CA LYS A 130 12.09 8.33 -3.44
C LYS A 130 13.17 8.85 -2.48
N ARG A 131 13.65 7.99 -1.58
CA ARG A 131 14.83 8.28 -0.74
C ARG A 131 16.03 8.60 -1.63
N ARG A 132 16.79 9.65 -1.31
CA ARG A 132 18.08 9.91 -1.96
C ARG A 132 19.11 8.87 -1.49
N GLU A 133 19.93 8.39 -2.42
CA GLU A 133 21.12 7.57 -2.12
C GLU A 133 22.15 8.36 -1.33
#